data_AF-A0A7W1QZ72-F1
#
_entry.id   AF-A0A7W1QZ72-F1
#
_cell.length_a   1.000
_cell.length_b   1.000
_cell.length_c   1.000
_cell.angle_alpha   90.00
_cell.angle_beta   90.00
_cell.angle_gamma   90.00
#
_symmetry.space_group_name_H-M   'P 1'
#
loop_
_entity.id
_entity.type
_entity.pdbx_description
1 polymer ?
#
loop_
_entity_poly.entity_id
_entity_poly.type
_entity_poly.pdbx_seq_one_letter_code
_entity_poly.pdbx_strand_id
1 'polypeptide(L)'
;YTNAMFVGEPTGASPNFVGEEDPFVLPYSKIAANVSHLYWQSAFPQDERIWIAPQIYLPPTFEAYRTNRDAALEAIINYKEKTN
;
A
#
# COMPACT_ATOMS: atom_id res chain seq x y z
N TYR A 1 -5.11 -19.33 1.83
CA TYR A 1 -3.78 -18.69 1.91
C TYR A 1 -3.06 -18.95 0.60
N THR A 2 -2.46 -17.90 0.02
CA THR A 2 -1.66 -17.98 -1.21
C THR A 2 -0.26 -17.48 -0.88
N ASN A 3 0.77 -18.12 -1.43
CA ASN A 3 2.14 -17.65 -1.32
C ASN A 3 2.37 -16.50 -2.31
N ALA A 4 1.99 -15.29 -1.93
CA ALA A 4 2.16 -14.10 -2.75
C ALA A 4 3.42 -13.32 -2.34
N MET A 5 4.06 -12.69 -3.33
CA MET A 5 5.21 -11.81 -3.14
C MET A 5 4.84 -10.40 -3.58
N PHE A 6 5.04 -9.41 -2.72
CA PHE A 6 4.84 -8.00 -2.98
C PHE A 6 6.12 -7.39 -3.58
N VAL A 7 5.96 -6.57 -4.61
CA VAL A 7 7.03 -5.93 -5.38
C VAL A 7 6.67 -4.46 -5.58
N GLY A 8 7.62 -3.54 -5.37
CA GLY A 8 7.41 -2.10 -5.58
C GLY A 8 7.70 -1.27 -4.33
N GLU A 9 6.74 -0.47 -3.90
CA GLU A 9 6.86 0.46 -2.76
C GLU A 9 6.15 -0.05 -1.49
N PRO A 10 6.51 0.46 -0.30
CA PRO A 10 5.72 0.28 0.91
C PRO A 10 4.28 0.75 0.72
N THR A 11 3.33 0.07 1.35
CA THR A 11 1.92 0.49 1.34
C THR A 11 1.73 1.84 2.04
N GLY A 12 0.70 2.58 1.65
CA GLY A 12 0.35 3.85 2.30
C GLY A 12 -0.33 3.72 3.66
N ALA A 13 -0.58 2.50 4.14
CA ALA A 13 -1.24 2.22 5.41
C ALA A 13 -0.56 1.09 6.17
N SER A 14 -0.73 1.11 7.49
CA SER A 14 -0.28 0.08 8.43
C SER A 14 -1.07 -1.23 8.28
N PRO A 15 -0.53 -2.38 8.73
CA PRO A 15 -1.28 -3.64 8.76
C PRO A 15 -2.57 -3.58 9.59
N ASN A 16 -2.54 -2.78 10.65
CA ASN A 16 -3.71 -2.47 11.48
C ASN A 16 -3.98 -0.97 11.38
N PHE A 17 -5.16 -0.57 10.93
CA PHE A 17 -5.48 0.84 10.68
C PHE A 17 -6.98 1.11 10.79
N VAL A 18 -7.34 2.38 10.96
CA VAL A 18 -8.73 2.84 10.82
C VAL A 18 -8.95 3.18 9.35
N GLY A 19 -9.86 2.45 8.70
CA GLY A 19 -10.27 2.62 7.31
C GLY A 19 -11.78 2.80 7.20
N GLU A 20 -12.31 2.52 6.00
CA GLU A 20 -13.70 2.75 5.60
C GLU A 20 -14.11 4.22 5.57
N GLU A 21 -14.74 4.63 4.47
CA GLU A 21 -15.22 6.00 4.29
C GLU A 21 -16.53 6.21 5.04
N ASP A 22 -16.57 7.20 5.94
CA ASP A 22 -17.81 7.70 6.54
C ASP A 22 -18.07 9.15 6.07
N PRO A 23 -18.95 9.36 5.07
CA PRO A 23 -19.24 10.67 4.52
C PRO A 23 -20.26 11.44 5.37
N PHE A 24 -20.03 12.74 5.54
CA PHE A 24 -20.93 13.64 6.26
C PHE A 24 -20.98 15.04 5.62
N VAL A 25 -22.02 15.81 5.94
CA VAL A 25 -22.22 17.17 5.41
C VAL A 25 -22.16 18.18 6.54
N LEU A 26 -21.32 19.20 6.39
CA LEU A 26 -21.18 20.25 7.41
C LEU A 26 -22.48 21.06 7.54
N PRO A 27 -22.96 21.33 8.78
CA PRO A 27 -24.29 21.90 9.00
C PRO A 27 -24.45 23.31 8.44
N TYR A 28 -23.38 24.12 8.42
CA TYR A 28 -23.43 25.53 7.99
C TYR A 28 -22.96 25.72 6.55
N SER A 29 -21.77 25.23 6.20
CA SER A 29 -21.18 25.43 4.87
C SER A 29 -21.74 24.48 3.81
N LYS A 30 -22.42 23.40 4.21
CA LYS A 30 -22.93 22.32 3.34
C LYS A 30 -21.84 21.61 2.52
N ILE A 31 -20.57 21.77 2.89
CA ILE A 31 -19.47 21.02 2.29
C ILE A 31 -19.62 19.55 2.68
N ALA A 32 -19.52 18.67 1.69
CA ALA A 32 -19.37 17.23 1.91
C ALA A 32 -17.92 16.92 2.27
N ALA A 33 -17.73 16.17 3.35
CA ALA A 33 -16.45 15.68 3.81
C ALA A 33 -16.58 14.20 4.19
N ASN A 34 -15.45 13.53 4.38
CA ASN A 34 -15.43 12.14 4.81
C ASN A 34 -14.28 11.91 5.79
N VAL A 35 -14.40 10.87 6.61
CA VAL A 35 -13.38 10.44 7.56
C VAL A 35 -13.26 8.92 7.58
N SER A 36 -12.11 8.39 7.99
CA SER A 36 -11.95 6.96 8.26
C SER A 36 -12.61 6.58 9.60
N HIS A 37 -13.41 5.50 9.62
CA HIS A 37 -14.23 5.15 10.80
C HIS A 37 -13.97 3.75 11.38
N LEU A 38 -13.83 2.73 10.56
CA LEU A 38 -13.78 1.33 10.99
C LEU A 38 -12.34 0.83 11.21
N TYR A 39 -12.06 0.23 12.37
CA TYR A 39 -10.76 -0.36 12.64
C TYR A 39 -10.61 -1.76 12.03
N TRP A 40 -9.60 -1.93 11.19
CA TRP A 40 -9.22 -3.20 10.57
C TRP A 40 -7.95 -3.74 11.22
N GLN A 41 -8.02 -4.96 11.77
CA GLN A 41 -6.87 -5.64 12.37
C GLN A 41 -6.48 -6.86 11.53
N SER A 42 -5.47 -6.71 10.67
CA SER A 42 -4.96 -7.79 9.81
C SER A 42 -3.70 -8.45 10.35
N ALA A 43 -3.05 -7.87 11.37
CA ALA A 43 -1.84 -8.39 12.02
C ALA A 43 -2.02 -8.53 13.54
N PHE A 44 -0.92 -8.76 14.28
CA PHE A 44 -0.94 -8.78 15.74
C PHE A 44 -1.32 -7.41 16.31
N PRO A 45 -2.04 -7.31 17.44
CA PRO A 45 -2.43 -6.03 18.04
C PRO A 45 -1.26 -5.08 18.36
N GLN A 46 -0.07 -5.63 18.60
CA GLN A 46 1.15 -4.89 18.92
C GLN A 46 1.99 -4.53 17.68
N ASP A 47 1.47 -4.80 16.47
CA ASP A 47 2.14 -4.45 15.24
C ASP A 47 1.99 -2.94 14.96
N GLU A 48 3.02 -2.19 15.33
CA GLU A 48 3.09 -0.73 15.20
C GLU A 48 3.68 -0.28 13.85
N ARG A 49 3.86 -1.20 12.88
CA ARG A 49 4.37 -0.83 11.56
C ARG A 49 3.42 0.13 10.87
N ILE A 50 3.95 1.24 10.37
CA ILE A 50 3.17 2.27 9.64
C ILE A 50 2.93 1.92 8.16
N TRP A 51 3.56 0.86 7.66
CA TRP A 51 3.42 0.34 6.29
C TRP A 51 3.71 -1.17 6.23
N ILE A 52 3.35 -1.80 5.12
CA ILE A 52 3.76 -3.17 4.76
C ILE A 52 4.88 -3.08 3.73
N ALA A 53 6.05 -3.66 4.04
CA ALA A 53 7.18 -3.66 3.10
C ALA A 53 6.95 -4.69 1.99
N PRO A 54 7.31 -4.35 0.75
CA PRO A 54 7.44 -5.33 -0.32
C PRO A 54 8.66 -6.23 -0.07
N GLN A 55 8.60 -7.48 -0.53
CA GLN A 55 9.75 -8.38 -0.52
C GLN A 55 10.83 -7.92 -1.52
N ILE A 56 10.41 -7.31 -2.64
CA ILE A 56 11.31 -6.66 -3.61
C ILE A 56 10.98 -5.17 -3.61
N TYR A 57 11.82 -4.38 -2.93
CA TYR A 57 11.68 -2.92 -2.87
C TYR A 57 12.26 -2.24 -4.10
N LEU A 58 11.43 -1.45 -4.79
CA LEU A 58 11.74 -0.70 -5.99
C LEU A 58 11.01 0.66 -5.92
N PRO A 59 11.66 1.70 -5.39
CA PRO A 59 11.06 3.02 -5.34
C PRO A 59 10.97 3.65 -6.73
N PRO A 60 9.96 4.51 -6.97
CA PRO A 60 9.83 5.28 -8.18
C PRO A 60 11.01 6.25 -8.27
N THR A 61 11.59 6.32 -9.46
CA THR A 61 12.67 7.25 -9.76
C THR A 61 12.25 8.19 -10.87
N PHE A 62 12.77 9.41 -10.84
CA PHE A 62 12.52 10.38 -11.91
C PHE A 62 13.05 9.87 -13.27
N GLU A 63 14.14 9.10 -13.28
CA GLU A 63 14.68 8.48 -14.48
C GLU A 63 13.70 7.47 -15.10
N ALA A 64 13.16 6.55 -14.29
CA ALA A 64 12.17 5.58 -14.74
C ALA A 64 10.91 6.29 -15.27
N TYR A 65 10.45 7.33 -14.57
CA TYR A 65 9.35 8.16 -15.05
C TYR A 65 9.65 8.82 -16.40
N ARG A 66 10.81 9.50 -16.52
CA ARG A 66 11.23 10.20 -17.74
C ARG A 66 11.42 9.27 -18.93
N THR A 67 11.79 8.01 -18.70
CA THR A 67 12.03 7.00 -19.73
C THR A 67 10.83 6.07 -19.96
N ASN A 68 9.69 6.32 -19.29
CA ASN A 68 8.47 5.52 -19.35
C ASN A 68 8.71 4.03 -19.08
N ARG A 69 9.51 3.74 -18.04
CA ARG A 69 9.78 2.37 -17.60
C ARG A 69 9.16 2.10 -16.24
N ASP A 70 8.62 0.89 -16.08
CA ASP A 70 8.10 0.38 -14.81
C ASP A 70 9.10 -0.62 -14.21
N ALA A 71 9.85 -0.17 -13.22
CA ALA A 71 10.86 -0.99 -12.55
C ALA A 71 10.24 -2.20 -11.83
N ALA A 72 9.03 -2.08 -11.28
CA ALA A 72 8.36 -3.17 -10.59
C ALA A 72 7.95 -4.27 -11.58
N LEU A 73 7.36 -3.89 -12.71
CA LEU A 73 6.98 -4.83 -13.76
C LEU A 73 8.20 -5.55 -14.36
N GLU A 74 9.28 -4.82 -14.62
CA GLU A 74 10.53 -5.41 -15.11
C GLU A 74 11.14 -6.39 -14.11
N ALA A 75 11.09 -6.09 -12.82
CA ALA A 75 11.55 -7.01 -11.79
C ALA A 75 10.69 -8.27 -11.70
N ILE A 76 9.36 -8.14 -11.85
CA ILE A 76 8.44 -9.29 -11.89
C ILE A 76 8.74 -10.18 -13.10
N ILE A 77 8.92 -9.60 -14.29
CA ILE A 77 9.22 -10.35 -15.52
C ILE A 77 10.56 -11.10 -15.41
N ASN A 78 11.56 -10.48 -14.77
CA ASN A 78 12.89 -11.07 -14.61
C ASN A 78 13.02 -11.98 -13.37
N TYR A 79 11.96 -12.10 -12.56
CA TYR A 79 12.00 -12.90 -11.34
C TYR A 79 12.17 -14.38 -11.68
N LYS A 80 13.20 -15.01 -11.11
CA LYS A 80 13.42 -16.45 -11.17
C LYS A 80 13.35 -16.98 -9.75
N GLU A 81 12.43 -17.91 -9.50
CA GLU A 81 12.40 -18.64 -8.25
C GLU A 81 13.75 -19.31 -8.03
N LYS A 82 14.36 -19.11 -6.85
CA LYS A 82 15.52 -19.90 -6.46
C LYS A 82 15.04 -21.33 -6.24
N THR A 83 15.36 -22.21 -7.18
CA THR A 83 15.19 -23.65 -6.98
C THR A 83 16.21 -24.07 -5.91
N ASN A 84 15.70 -24.60 -4.78
CA ASN A 84 16.53 -25.28 -3.78
C ASN A 84 17.04 -26.61 -4.32
#